data_AF-F8QBJ8-F1
#
_entry.id   AF-F8QBJ8-F1
#
_cell.length_a   1.000
_cell.length_b   1.000
_cell.length_c   1.000
_cell.angle_alpha   90.00
_cell.angle_beta   90.00
_cell.angle_gamma   90.00
#
_symmetry.space_group_name_H-M   'P 1'
#
loop_
_entity.id
_entity.type
_entity.pdbx_description
1 polymer ?
#
loop_
_entity_poly.entity_id
_entity_poly.type
_entity_poly.pdbx_seq_one_letter_code
_entity_poly.pdbx_strand_id
1 'polypeptide(L)'
;MSTASGIPLDTAAIASTVLEGILYGFSVLMYVGTIWSLTNGRKKHDVNMKMVAIASALLVLSTVHMIMDIIRVEEGLVQYRDTFPGGPNGFFADVAQWSFVYKNVIYTLQTLLGDGVVIYRCYVVWQSAYIIIFPMIMWCSVATTGIGCVYTLSKATTDSNNIFSKETGQWITAYYASTLATNLIGTILLAFRIWSVDRNVSNLRSRRSSLGPLLLIIIDAGVLYSVTLLGALVCFVSANRGQYVLLDMIMPIISIAFYMVIIRVGISKRHGGLHSTTGRSASHSQMLQDQQQYSMKRVQVHITKLTETNEDGTPFTNDDLSGSRKMQSYDEV
;
A
#
# COMPACT_ATOMS: atom_id res chain seq x y z
N MET A 1 -17.77 -23.76 38.01
CA MET A 1 -16.30 -23.86 37.95
C MET A 1 -15.94 -24.61 36.68
N SER A 2 -15.71 -23.88 35.57
CA SER A 2 -15.17 -24.46 34.34
C SER A 2 -13.65 -24.45 34.49
N THR A 3 -13.03 -25.63 34.52
CA THR A 3 -11.59 -25.78 34.43
C THR A 3 -11.14 -25.18 33.12
N ALA A 4 -10.53 -23.99 33.16
CA ALA A 4 -9.88 -23.39 32.01
C ALA A 4 -8.76 -24.33 31.55
N SER A 5 -9.11 -25.23 30.63
CA SER A 5 -8.20 -26.03 29.81
C SER A 5 -7.49 -25.09 28.84
N GLY A 6 -6.67 -24.22 29.40
CA GLY A 6 -5.91 -23.19 28.70
C GLY A 6 -4.44 -23.34 29.02
N ILE A 7 -3.62 -23.05 28.03
CA ILE A 7 -2.16 -23.02 28.13
C ILE A 7 -1.76 -22.16 29.36
N PRO A 8 -0.80 -22.61 30.18
CA PRO A 8 -0.21 -21.80 31.26
C PRO A 8 0.25 -20.41 30.76
N LEU A 9 0.15 -19.34 31.56
CA LEU A 9 0.45 -17.97 31.08
C LEU A 9 1.91 -17.82 30.67
N ASP A 10 2.82 -18.44 31.42
CA ASP A 10 4.24 -18.53 31.10
C ASP A 10 4.49 -19.18 29.73
N THR A 11 3.82 -20.29 29.44
CA THR A 11 3.92 -20.99 28.15
C THR A 11 3.33 -20.14 27.02
N ALA A 12 2.21 -19.46 27.28
CA ALA A 12 1.59 -18.55 26.32
C ALA A 12 2.48 -17.34 26.00
N ALA A 13 3.17 -16.78 27.00
CA ALA A 13 4.12 -15.68 26.82
C ALA A 13 5.33 -16.10 25.98
N ILE A 14 5.91 -17.28 26.25
CA ILE A 14 7.02 -17.78 25.43
C ILE A 14 6.56 -18.03 23.99
N ALA A 15 5.40 -18.68 23.81
CA ALA A 15 4.85 -18.94 22.48
C ALA A 15 4.54 -17.65 21.72
N SER A 16 4.00 -16.62 22.40
CA SER A 16 3.70 -15.33 21.78
C SER A 16 4.96 -14.62 21.31
N THR A 17 5.99 -14.50 22.16
CA THR A 17 7.26 -13.85 21.80
C THR A 17 7.97 -14.56 20.66
N VAL A 18 7.93 -15.91 20.60
CA VAL A 18 8.53 -16.66 19.49
C VAL A 18 7.79 -16.41 18.18
N LEU A 19 6.45 -16.48 18.20
CA LEU A 19 5.63 -16.24 17.00
C LEU A 19 5.74 -14.79 16.51
N GLU A 20 5.73 -13.83 17.44
CA GLU A 20 5.97 -12.42 17.16
C GLU A 20 7.36 -12.23 16.54
N GLY A 21 8.40 -12.86 17.09
CA GLY A 21 9.75 -12.78 16.55
C GLY A 21 9.88 -13.28 15.10
N ILE A 22 9.19 -14.38 14.76
CA ILE A 22 9.15 -14.90 13.38
C ILE A 22 8.47 -13.88 12.45
N LEU A 23 7.31 -13.35 12.86
CA LEU A 23 6.57 -12.37 12.07
C LEU A 23 7.33 -11.03 11.96
N TYR A 24 8.02 -10.62 13.02
CA TYR A 24 8.88 -9.44 13.03
C TYR A 24 10.05 -9.60 12.05
N GLY A 25 10.69 -10.77 12.00
CA GLY A 25 11.72 -11.08 11.00
C GLY A 25 11.18 -10.92 9.57
N PHE A 26 9.97 -11.42 9.30
CA PHE A 26 9.32 -11.23 8.01
C PHE A 26 8.99 -9.75 7.73
N SER A 27 8.53 -9.01 8.75
CA SER A 27 8.29 -7.57 8.68
C SER A 27 9.55 -6.78 8.30
N VAL A 28 10.71 -7.13 8.88
CA VAL A 28 12.01 -6.52 8.54
C VAL A 28 12.38 -6.79 7.07
N LEU A 29 12.22 -8.04 6.60
CA LEU A 29 12.48 -8.39 5.20
C LEU A 29 11.57 -7.58 4.24
N MET A 30 10.28 -7.47 4.58
CA MET A 30 9.32 -6.67 3.83
C MET A 30 9.64 -5.18 3.88
N TYR A 31 10.17 -4.66 4.98
CA TYR A 31 10.65 -3.28 5.07
C TYR A 31 11.83 -3.04 4.12
N VAL A 32 12.82 -3.93 4.10
CA VAL A 32 13.95 -3.85 3.15
C VAL A 32 13.45 -3.87 1.71
N GLY A 33 12.52 -4.78 1.39
CA GLY A 33 11.85 -4.82 0.09
C GLY A 33 11.09 -3.54 -0.24
N THR A 34 10.46 -2.91 0.75
CA THR A 34 9.76 -1.63 0.61
C THR A 34 10.73 -0.49 0.28
N ILE A 35 11.83 -0.37 1.03
CA ILE A 35 12.87 0.63 0.78
C ILE A 35 13.51 0.42 -0.59
N TRP A 36 13.82 -0.82 -0.96
CA TRP A 36 14.34 -1.15 -2.28
C TRP A 36 13.34 -0.81 -3.39
N SER A 37 12.05 -1.11 -3.22
CA SER A 37 10.99 -0.75 -4.17
C SER A 37 10.80 0.77 -4.31
N LEU A 38 11.08 1.54 -3.26
CA LEU A 38 10.96 3.01 -3.28
C LEU A 38 12.19 3.72 -3.84
N THR A 39 13.38 3.15 -3.65
CA THR A 39 14.66 3.77 -4.00
C THR A 39 15.25 3.27 -5.32
N ASN A 40 15.09 1.98 -5.64
CA ASN A 40 15.73 1.39 -6.82
C ASN A 40 15.19 2.01 -8.13
N GLY A 41 16.08 2.60 -8.92
CA GLY A 41 15.76 3.23 -10.21
C GLY A 41 15.14 4.63 -10.14
N ARG A 42 15.14 5.30 -8.98
CA ARG A 42 14.65 6.69 -8.84
C ARG A 42 15.79 7.65 -8.48
N LYS A 43 15.76 8.86 -9.04
CA LYS A 43 16.62 9.96 -8.56
C LYS A 43 16.18 10.33 -7.14
N LYS A 44 17.11 10.78 -6.28
CA LYS A 44 16.81 11.10 -4.85
C LYS A 44 15.60 12.03 -4.67
N HIS A 45 15.33 12.93 -5.62
CA HIS A 45 14.21 13.86 -5.60
C HIS A 45 12.83 13.23 -5.88
N ASP A 46 12.77 12.07 -6.56
CA ASP A 46 11.52 11.38 -6.89
C ASP A 46 11.08 10.36 -5.82
N VAL A 47 11.86 10.25 -4.74
CA VAL A 47 11.56 9.36 -3.62
C VAL A 47 10.48 10.02 -2.76
N ASN A 48 9.36 9.31 -2.55
CA ASN A 48 8.32 9.78 -1.65
C ASN A 48 8.79 9.66 -0.19
N MET A 49 9.49 10.69 0.29
CA MET A 49 10.09 10.70 1.62
C MET A 49 9.07 10.49 2.74
N LYS A 50 7.81 10.94 2.53
CA LYS A 50 6.71 10.72 3.47
C LYS A 50 6.42 9.23 3.66
N MET A 51 6.37 8.45 2.57
CA MET A 51 6.13 7.00 2.65
C MET A 51 7.28 6.25 3.33
N VAL A 52 8.52 6.67 3.10
CA VAL A 52 9.69 6.09 3.78
C VAL A 52 9.67 6.42 5.27
N ALA A 53 9.36 7.67 5.64
CA ALA A 53 9.26 8.09 7.03
C ALA A 53 8.19 7.27 7.78
N ILE A 54 7.01 7.08 7.18
CA ILE A 54 5.94 6.25 7.75
C ILE A 54 6.37 4.78 7.86
N ALA A 55 6.98 4.21 6.81
CA ALA A 55 7.45 2.83 6.84
C ALA A 55 8.50 2.60 7.92
N SER A 56 9.38 3.58 8.13
CA SER A 56 10.40 3.57 9.19
C SER A 56 9.77 3.71 10.56
N ALA A 57 8.77 4.58 10.73
CA ALA A 57 8.05 4.75 11.99
C ALA A 57 7.34 3.45 12.41
N LEU A 58 6.68 2.74 11.47
CA LEU A 58 6.07 1.44 11.75
C LEU A 58 7.09 0.37 12.12
N LEU A 59 8.27 0.38 11.50
CA LEU A 59 9.36 -0.53 11.87
C LEU A 59 9.87 -0.24 13.27
N VAL A 60 10.10 1.03 13.59
CA VAL A 60 10.58 1.46 14.92
C VAL A 60 9.58 1.05 15.99
N LEU A 61 8.29 1.33 15.81
CA LEU A 61 7.25 0.92 16.76
C LEU A 61 7.19 -0.60 16.94
N SER A 62 7.25 -1.36 15.84
CA SER A 62 7.28 -2.84 15.90
C SER A 62 8.54 -3.36 16.60
N THR A 63 9.67 -2.67 16.47
CA THR A 63 10.94 -3.02 17.14
C THR A 63 10.87 -2.73 18.62
N VAL A 64 10.34 -1.56 19.00
CA VAL A 64 10.13 -1.22 20.41
C VAL A 64 9.17 -2.21 21.06
N HIS A 65 8.09 -2.59 20.38
CA HIS A 65 7.16 -3.61 20.87
C HIS A 65 7.86 -4.95 21.14
N MET A 66 8.63 -5.45 20.17
CA MET A 66 9.39 -6.70 20.32
C MET A 66 10.39 -6.64 21.48
N ILE A 67 11.11 -5.52 21.64
CA ILE A 67 12.05 -5.33 22.77
C ILE A 67 11.29 -5.36 24.10
N MET A 68 10.15 -4.69 24.19
CA MET A 68 9.32 -4.69 25.40
C MET A 68 8.82 -6.09 25.74
N ASP A 69 8.48 -6.91 24.74
CA ASP A 69 8.07 -8.29 24.98
C ASP A 69 9.21 -9.19 25.46
N ILE A 70 10.43 -9.02 24.91
CA ILE A 70 11.61 -9.72 25.42
C ILE A 70 11.88 -9.34 26.88
N ILE A 71 11.87 -8.04 27.21
CA ILE A 71 12.09 -7.56 28.59
C ILE A 71 11.02 -8.12 29.53
N ARG A 72 9.74 -8.11 29.13
CA ARG A 72 8.65 -8.65 29.96
C ARG A 72 8.81 -10.15 30.21
N VAL A 73 9.25 -10.91 29.21
CA VAL A 73 9.52 -12.35 29.36
C VAL A 73 10.71 -12.60 30.28
N GLU A 74 11.79 -11.83 30.15
CA GLU A 74 12.95 -11.89 31.05
C GLU A 74 12.57 -11.57 32.50
N GLU A 75 11.86 -10.45 32.71
CA GLU A 75 11.39 -10.03 34.03
C GLU A 75 10.50 -11.09 34.67
N GLY A 76 9.52 -11.61 33.92
CA GLY A 76 8.54 -12.57 34.44
C GLY A 76 9.08 -13.98 34.68
N LEU A 77 10.03 -14.46 33.85
CA LEU A 77 10.56 -15.82 33.95
C LEU A 77 11.90 -15.93 34.68
N VAL A 78 12.69 -14.85 34.71
CA VAL A 78 14.06 -14.87 35.25
C VAL A 78 14.17 -13.99 36.49
N GLN A 79 13.86 -12.69 36.39
CA GLN A 79 14.16 -11.76 37.48
C GLN A 79 13.20 -11.87 38.67
N TYR A 80 11.90 -11.98 38.40
CA TYR A 80 10.84 -12.01 39.42
C TYR A 80 10.23 -13.40 39.64
N ARG A 81 10.89 -14.45 39.13
CA ARG A 81 10.40 -15.83 39.18
C ARG A 81 10.00 -16.29 40.58
N ASP A 82 10.88 -16.12 41.56
CA ASP A 82 10.71 -16.60 42.93
C ASP A 82 10.34 -15.46 43.90
N THR A 83 10.43 -14.21 43.44
CA THR A 83 10.29 -13.01 44.27
C THR A 83 8.87 -12.42 44.20
N PHE A 84 8.12 -12.67 43.12
CA PHE A 84 6.77 -12.14 42.95
C PHE A 84 5.71 -13.04 43.63
N PRO A 85 4.76 -12.49 44.41
CA PRO A 85 3.69 -13.28 45.01
C PRO A 85 2.84 -13.94 43.92
N GLY A 86 2.83 -15.28 43.88
CA GLY A 86 2.15 -16.07 42.84
C GLY A 86 3.05 -16.55 41.69
N GLY A 87 4.36 -16.28 41.75
CA GLY A 87 5.34 -16.73 40.76
C GLY A 87 5.14 -16.13 39.36
N PRO A 88 5.74 -16.72 38.31
CA PRO A 88 5.66 -16.21 36.94
C PRO A 88 4.22 -16.05 36.43
N ASN A 89 3.34 -16.99 36.78
CA ASN A 89 1.93 -16.93 36.40
C ASN A 89 1.20 -15.75 37.06
N GLY A 90 1.57 -15.36 38.29
CA GLY A 90 1.06 -14.16 38.95
C GLY A 90 1.55 -12.86 38.28
N PHE A 91 2.82 -12.81 37.89
CA PHE A 91 3.41 -11.66 37.20
C PHE A 91 2.78 -11.43 35.82
N PHE A 92 2.57 -12.48 35.02
CA PHE A 92 1.93 -12.35 33.71
C PHE A 92 0.43 -12.09 33.81
N ALA A 93 -0.23 -12.50 34.91
CA ALA A 93 -1.64 -12.22 35.16
C ALA A 93 -1.89 -10.78 35.61
N ASP A 94 -0.86 -10.10 36.15
CA ASP A 94 -0.94 -8.70 36.51
C ASP A 94 -0.81 -7.81 35.27
N VAL A 95 -1.95 -7.24 34.89
CA VAL A 95 -2.08 -6.30 33.76
C VAL A 95 -1.87 -4.84 34.14
N ALA A 96 -1.80 -4.52 35.43
CA ALA A 96 -1.46 -3.17 35.88
C ALA A 96 0.05 -2.91 35.80
N GLN A 97 0.84 -3.94 35.54
CA GLN A 97 2.27 -3.80 35.31
C GLN A 97 2.54 -2.80 34.20
N TRP A 98 3.42 -1.84 34.48
CA TRP A 98 3.79 -0.78 33.54
C TRP A 98 4.16 -1.33 32.17
N SER A 99 4.88 -2.45 32.11
CA SER A 99 5.27 -3.12 30.86
C SER A 99 4.06 -3.50 29.99
N PHE A 100 2.95 -3.95 30.58
CA PHE A 100 1.72 -4.29 29.82
C PHE A 100 0.98 -3.05 29.34
N VAL A 101 0.91 -2.00 30.16
CA VAL A 101 0.27 -0.72 29.80
C VAL A 101 1.03 -0.04 28.66
N TYR A 102 2.37 0.06 28.75
CA TYR A 102 3.21 0.63 27.70
C TYR A 102 3.06 -0.13 26.38
N LYS A 103 2.97 -1.45 26.44
CA LYS A 103 2.78 -2.28 25.26
C LYS A 103 1.45 -1.99 24.55
N ASN A 104 0.36 -1.85 25.29
CA ASN A 104 -0.94 -1.45 24.75
C ASN A 104 -0.94 -0.02 24.16
N VAL A 105 -0.16 0.90 24.74
CA VAL A 105 0.03 2.25 24.18
C VAL A 105 0.73 2.18 22.82
N ILE A 106 1.84 1.42 22.73
CA ILE A 106 2.57 1.22 21.47
C ILE A 106 1.66 0.57 20.43
N TYR A 107 0.89 -0.44 20.84
CA TYR A 107 -0.09 -1.11 19.99
C TYR A 107 -1.12 -0.13 19.41
N THR A 108 -1.67 0.72 20.27
CA THR A 108 -2.66 1.73 19.88
C THR A 108 -2.06 2.74 18.90
N LEU A 109 -0.84 3.22 19.16
CA LEU A 109 -0.13 4.15 18.27
C LEU A 109 0.15 3.52 16.91
N GLN A 110 0.62 2.28 16.87
CA GLN A 110 0.90 1.58 15.62
C GLN A 110 -0.37 1.35 14.78
N THR A 111 -1.48 0.98 15.44
CA THR A 111 -2.79 0.82 14.79
C THR A 111 -3.28 2.16 14.22
N LEU A 112 -3.25 3.23 15.02
CA LEU A 112 -3.67 4.56 14.57
C LEU A 112 -2.83 5.09 13.40
N LEU A 113 -1.52 4.83 13.40
CA LEU A 113 -0.66 5.17 12.27
C LEU A 113 -1.00 4.35 11.03
N GLY A 114 -1.24 3.04 11.17
CA GLY A 114 -1.67 2.18 10.07
C GLY A 114 -2.95 2.69 9.40
N ASP A 115 -4.00 2.89 10.21
CA ASP A 115 -5.30 3.38 9.75
C ASP A 115 -5.19 4.79 9.14
N GLY A 116 -4.47 5.69 9.79
CA GLY A 116 -4.29 7.07 9.33
C GLY A 116 -3.65 7.13 7.93
N VAL A 117 -2.75 6.20 7.61
CA VAL A 117 -2.12 6.18 6.29
C VAL A 117 -3.06 5.63 5.22
N VAL A 118 -3.91 4.66 5.56
CA VAL A 118 -4.99 4.19 4.67
C VAL A 118 -5.94 5.34 4.34
N ILE A 119 -6.35 6.10 5.36
CA ILE A 119 -7.21 7.29 5.20
C ILE A 119 -6.52 8.34 4.34
N TYR A 120 -5.24 8.64 4.59
CA TYR A 120 -4.47 9.59 3.78
C TYR A 120 -4.40 9.17 2.31
N ARG A 121 -4.19 7.87 2.02
CA ARG A 121 -4.20 7.36 0.65
C ARG A 121 -5.58 7.50 0.01
N CYS A 122 -6.64 7.25 0.76
CA CYS A 122 -8.00 7.46 0.31
C CYS A 122 -8.24 8.94 -0.05
N TYR A 123 -7.75 9.87 0.79
CA TYR A 123 -7.83 11.31 0.57
C TYR A 123 -7.20 11.75 -0.75
N VAL A 124 -5.94 11.34 -0.97
CA VAL A 124 -5.21 11.70 -2.18
C VAL A 124 -5.90 11.20 -3.45
N VAL A 125 -6.60 10.07 -3.39
CA VAL A 125 -7.26 9.45 -4.55
C VAL A 125 -8.68 9.99 -4.78
N TRP A 126 -9.41 10.39 -3.73
CA TRP A 126 -10.77 10.91 -3.86
C TRP A 126 -10.84 12.40 -4.17
N GLN A 127 -9.85 13.21 -3.77
CA GLN A 127 -9.84 14.68 -3.93
C GLN A 127 -11.13 15.37 -3.43
N SER A 128 -11.91 14.70 -2.56
CA SER A 128 -13.16 15.21 -2.00
C SER A 128 -13.21 14.94 -0.50
N ALA A 129 -13.40 15.99 0.28
CA ALA A 129 -13.37 15.94 1.75
C ALA A 129 -14.57 15.19 2.35
N TYR A 130 -15.74 15.22 1.70
CA TYR A 130 -16.99 14.68 2.25
C TYR A 130 -16.94 13.18 2.53
N ILE A 131 -16.22 12.42 1.71
CA ILE A 131 -16.18 10.95 1.79
C ILE A 131 -15.21 10.45 2.86
N ILE A 132 -14.38 11.34 3.37
CA ILE A 132 -13.29 11.04 4.32
C ILE A 132 -13.72 11.33 5.76
N ILE A 133 -14.79 12.10 5.93
CA ILE A 133 -15.43 12.34 7.22
C ILE A 133 -15.76 11.01 7.91
N PHE A 134 -16.28 10.03 7.16
CA PHE A 134 -16.68 8.75 7.73
C PHE A 134 -15.49 7.92 8.24
N PRO A 135 -14.43 7.65 7.45
CA PRO A 135 -13.19 7.04 7.97
C PRO A 135 -12.53 7.82 9.11
N MET A 136 -12.60 9.16 9.10
CA MET A 136 -12.05 9.98 10.18
C MET A 136 -12.81 9.82 11.49
N ILE A 137 -14.15 9.74 11.45
CA ILE A 137 -14.97 9.48 12.64
C ILE A 137 -14.61 8.10 13.23
N MET A 138 -14.45 7.10 12.37
CA MET A 138 -14.04 5.76 12.80
C MET A 138 -12.65 5.75 13.44
N TRP A 139 -11.69 6.46 12.83
CA TRP A 139 -10.36 6.62 13.40
C TRP A 139 -10.37 7.31 14.77
N CYS A 140 -11.19 8.35 14.93
CA CYS A 140 -11.41 8.97 16.24
C CYS A 140 -12.04 8.00 17.25
N SER A 141 -12.97 7.14 16.82
CA SER A 141 -13.55 6.09 17.66
C SER A 141 -12.51 5.09 18.16
N VAL A 142 -11.57 4.68 17.29
CA VAL A 142 -10.46 3.80 17.68
C VAL A 142 -9.53 4.50 18.67
N ALA A 143 -9.24 5.79 18.46
CA ALA A 143 -8.40 6.55 19.38
C ALA A 143 -9.03 6.70 20.77
N THR A 144 -10.33 7.04 20.85
CA THR A 144 -11.03 7.22 22.13
C THR A 144 -11.18 5.91 22.88
N THR A 145 -11.56 4.82 22.19
CA THR A 145 -11.67 3.49 22.80
C THR A 145 -10.32 2.93 23.23
N GLY A 146 -9.24 3.20 22.47
CA GLY A 146 -7.88 2.83 22.83
C GLY A 146 -7.37 3.56 24.07
N ILE A 147 -7.55 4.88 24.14
CA ILE A 147 -7.19 5.67 25.34
C ILE A 147 -8.01 5.21 26.56
N GLY A 148 -9.32 4.95 26.39
CA GLY A 148 -10.18 4.43 27.45
C GLY A 148 -9.75 3.05 27.95
N CYS A 149 -9.31 2.18 27.05
CA CYS A 149 -8.72 0.88 27.38
C CYS A 149 -7.44 1.03 28.20
N VAL A 150 -6.48 1.82 27.74
CA VAL A 150 -5.21 2.06 28.46
C VAL A 150 -5.46 2.69 29.84
N TYR A 151 -6.40 3.62 29.93
CA TYR A 151 -6.74 4.29 31.18
C TYR A 151 -7.35 3.34 32.22
N THR A 152 -8.31 2.50 31.80
CA THR A 152 -8.94 1.52 32.70
C THR A 152 -7.95 0.45 33.13
N LEU A 153 -7.07 0.02 32.22
CA LEU A 153 -6.00 -0.92 32.50
C LEU A 153 -4.96 -0.38 33.50
N SER A 154 -4.58 0.89 33.36
CA SER A 154 -3.69 1.57 34.31
C SER A 154 -4.30 1.75 35.70
N LYS A 155 -5.63 1.69 35.83
CA LYS A 155 -6.35 1.81 37.10
C LYS A 155 -6.73 0.47 37.73
N ALA A 156 -6.63 -0.63 36.99
CA ALA A 156 -7.01 -1.96 37.44
C ALA A 156 -6.01 -2.52 38.48
N THR A 157 -6.01 -1.98 39.69
CA THR A 157 -5.05 -2.34 40.75
C THR A 157 -5.44 -3.67 41.43
N THR A 158 -4.46 -4.58 41.56
CA THR A 158 -4.31 -5.69 42.53
C THR A 158 -5.47 -6.67 42.74
N ASP A 159 -6.18 -7.08 41.69
CA ASP A 159 -6.98 -8.31 41.78
C ASP A 159 -6.85 -9.10 40.48
N SER A 160 -6.29 -10.31 40.60
CA SER A 160 -5.73 -11.16 39.53
C SER A 160 -6.72 -11.66 38.46
N ASN A 161 -7.96 -11.16 38.45
CA ASN A 161 -9.02 -11.51 37.51
C ASN A 161 -9.68 -10.29 36.85
N ASN A 162 -9.16 -9.07 37.04
CA ASN A 162 -9.85 -7.84 36.66
C ASN A 162 -9.86 -7.48 35.18
N ILE A 163 -9.12 -8.17 34.30
CA ILE A 163 -9.26 -7.99 32.84
C ILE A 163 -10.65 -8.43 32.38
N PHE A 164 -11.20 -9.45 33.05
CA PHE A 164 -12.57 -9.93 32.87
C PHE A 164 -13.58 -9.19 33.76
N SER A 165 -13.15 -8.17 34.52
CA SER A 165 -14.10 -7.28 35.18
C SER A 165 -14.98 -6.62 34.13
N LYS A 166 -16.26 -6.48 34.45
CA LYS A 166 -17.27 -6.01 33.49
C LYS A 166 -16.92 -4.66 32.87
N GLU A 167 -16.27 -3.77 33.64
CA GLU A 167 -15.87 -2.45 33.15
C GLU A 167 -14.66 -2.51 32.21
N THR A 168 -13.57 -3.20 32.59
CA THR A 168 -12.36 -3.30 31.77
C THR A 168 -12.64 -4.08 30.48
N GLY A 169 -13.42 -5.16 30.59
CA GLY A 169 -13.78 -5.98 29.43
C GLY A 169 -14.70 -5.28 28.43
N GLN A 170 -15.53 -4.34 28.88
CA GLN A 170 -16.34 -3.51 27.97
C GLN A 170 -15.47 -2.59 27.10
N TRP A 171 -14.47 -1.93 27.69
CA TRP A 171 -13.55 -1.08 26.94
C TRP A 171 -12.67 -1.87 25.97
N ILE A 172 -12.14 -3.03 26.38
CA ILE A 172 -11.36 -3.90 25.51
C ILE A 172 -12.21 -4.41 24.34
N THR A 173 -13.43 -4.88 24.62
CA THR A 173 -14.37 -5.34 23.58
C THR A 173 -14.73 -4.21 22.62
N ALA A 174 -15.01 -3.01 23.15
CA ALA A 174 -15.32 -1.84 22.35
C ALA A 174 -14.14 -1.42 21.47
N TYR A 175 -12.92 -1.52 21.98
CA TYR A 175 -11.69 -1.24 21.24
C TYR A 175 -11.52 -2.24 20.09
N TYR A 176 -11.53 -3.55 20.37
CA TYR A 176 -11.43 -4.58 19.33
C TYR A 176 -12.55 -4.48 18.28
N ALA A 177 -13.80 -4.26 18.71
CA ALA A 177 -14.92 -4.09 17.78
C ALA A 177 -14.77 -2.84 16.91
N SER A 178 -14.35 -1.71 17.50
CA SER A 178 -14.11 -0.46 16.78
C SER A 178 -12.99 -0.61 15.76
N THR A 179 -11.88 -1.25 16.14
CA THR A 179 -10.75 -1.49 15.24
C THR A 179 -11.12 -2.47 14.12
N LEU A 180 -11.84 -3.56 14.42
CA LEU A 180 -12.35 -4.49 13.41
C LEU A 180 -13.24 -3.79 12.40
N ALA A 181 -14.22 -3.03 12.89
CA ALA A 181 -15.14 -2.28 12.03
C ALA A 181 -14.40 -1.27 11.17
N THR A 182 -13.49 -0.49 11.77
CA THR A 182 -12.69 0.53 11.07
C THR A 182 -11.81 -0.10 9.99
N ASN A 183 -11.13 -1.20 10.29
CA ASN A 183 -10.26 -1.86 9.32
C ASN A 183 -11.05 -2.52 8.18
N LEU A 184 -12.16 -3.21 8.46
CA LEU A 184 -13.00 -3.81 7.43
C LEU A 184 -13.59 -2.74 6.50
N ILE A 185 -14.17 -1.70 7.09
CA ILE A 185 -14.79 -0.60 6.34
C ILE A 185 -13.74 0.19 5.58
N GLY A 186 -12.58 0.47 6.18
CA GLY A 186 -11.44 1.09 5.52
C GLY A 186 -10.93 0.28 4.33
N THR A 187 -10.82 -1.04 4.50
CA THR A 187 -10.42 -1.97 3.43
C THR A 187 -11.45 -2.00 2.30
N ILE A 188 -12.75 -2.11 2.62
CA ILE A 188 -13.84 -2.11 1.63
C ILE A 188 -13.88 -0.79 0.87
N LEU A 189 -13.79 0.34 1.57
CA LEU A 189 -13.83 1.66 0.95
C LEU A 189 -12.62 1.89 0.04
N LEU A 190 -11.43 1.47 0.48
CA LEU A 190 -10.21 1.55 -0.31
C LEU A 190 -10.29 0.64 -1.55
N ALA A 191 -10.74 -0.60 -1.39
CA ALA A 191 -10.91 -1.55 -2.48
C ALA A 191 -11.95 -1.07 -3.50
N PHE A 192 -13.12 -0.61 -3.02
CA PHE A 192 -14.18 -0.06 -3.86
C PHE A 192 -13.70 1.15 -4.68
N ARG A 193 -12.92 2.05 -4.07
CA ARG A 193 -12.35 3.18 -4.79
C ARG A 193 -11.36 2.75 -5.86
N ILE A 194 -10.45 1.84 -5.54
CA ILE A 194 -9.46 1.34 -6.51
C ILE A 194 -10.18 0.70 -7.70
N TRP A 195 -11.20 -0.12 -7.42
CA TRP A 195 -12.05 -0.71 -8.44
C TRP A 195 -12.76 0.34 -9.30
N SER A 196 -13.35 1.37 -8.67
CA SER A 196 -14.05 2.44 -9.37
C SER A 196 -13.11 3.23 -10.30
N VAL A 197 -11.89 3.52 -9.83
CA VAL A 197 -10.86 4.20 -10.64
C VAL A 197 -10.41 3.31 -11.79
N ASP A 198 -10.15 2.03 -11.55
CA ASP A 198 -9.76 1.08 -12.59
C ASP A 198 -10.84 0.96 -13.68
N ARG A 199 -12.11 0.86 -13.27
CA ARG A 199 -13.25 0.77 -14.20
C ARG A 199 -13.44 2.04 -15.03
N ASN A 200 -13.25 3.21 -14.42
CA ASN A 200 -13.35 4.47 -15.16
C ASN A 200 -12.22 4.61 -16.20
N VAL A 201 -11.00 4.18 -15.85
CA VAL A 201 -9.85 4.19 -16.77
C VAL A 201 -9.97 3.12 -17.85
N SER A 202 -10.52 1.93 -17.54
CA SER A 202 -10.74 0.86 -18.52
C SER A 202 -11.87 1.16 -19.50
N ASN A 203 -12.87 1.96 -19.11
CA ASN A 203 -13.88 2.44 -20.05
C ASN A 203 -13.29 3.42 -21.08
N LEU A 204 -12.21 4.12 -20.72
CA LEU A 204 -11.51 5.09 -21.58
C LEU A 204 -10.37 4.48 -22.40
N ARG A 205 -9.87 3.30 -22.02
CA ARG A 205 -8.86 2.54 -22.77
C ARG A 205 -9.35 1.11 -22.93
N SER A 206 -9.47 0.60 -24.17
CA SER A 206 -9.74 -0.82 -24.49
C SER A 206 -8.62 -1.80 -24.05
N ARG A 207 -8.02 -1.58 -22.88
CA ARG A 207 -6.91 -2.34 -22.32
C ARG A 207 -7.36 -2.97 -20.99
N ARG A 208 -6.95 -4.23 -20.79
CA ARG A 208 -7.19 -5.06 -19.61
C ARG A 208 -6.90 -4.31 -18.30
N SER A 209 -7.79 -4.49 -17.30
CA SER A 209 -7.65 -3.99 -15.92
C SER A 209 -6.22 -4.14 -15.42
N SER A 210 -5.61 -3.03 -14.99
CA SER A 210 -4.21 -3.02 -14.51
C SER A 210 -4.13 -2.97 -12.99
N LEU A 211 -5.23 -2.59 -12.31
CA LEU A 211 -5.29 -2.45 -10.86
C LEU A 211 -5.90 -3.67 -10.14
N GLY A 212 -6.44 -4.65 -10.87
CA GLY A 212 -7.01 -5.88 -10.30
C GLY A 212 -6.10 -6.58 -9.27
N PRO A 213 -4.82 -6.87 -9.58
CA PRO A 213 -3.95 -7.51 -8.60
C PRO A 213 -3.44 -6.58 -7.48
N LEU A 214 -3.63 -5.25 -7.57
CA LEU A 214 -3.45 -4.35 -6.42
C LEU A 214 -4.62 -4.48 -5.44
N LEU A 215 -5.84 -4.61 -5.97
CA LEU A 215 -7.06 -4.79 -5.17
C LEU A 215 -7.02 -6.11 -4.39
N LEU A 216 -6.59 -7.21 -5.03
CA LEU A 216 -6.44 -8.51 -4.35
C LEU A 216 -5.52 -8.41 -3.13
N ILE A 217 -4.37 -7.76 -3.29
CA ILE A 217 -3.36 -7.62 -2.23
C ILE A 217 -3.87 -6.81 -1.03
N ILE A 218 -4.64 -5.75 -1.30
CA ILE A 218 -5.25 -4.94 -0.23
C ILE A 218 -6.28 -5.76 0.53
N ILE A 219 -7.07 -6.58 -0.18
CA ILE A 219 -8.04 -7.47 0.43
C ILE A 219 -7.31 -8.55 1.25
N ASP A 220 -6.29 -9.21 0.71
CA ASP A 220 -5.52 -10.23 1.41
C ASP A 220 -4.92 -9.68 2.72
N ALA A 221 -4.32 -8.49 2.66
CA ALA A 221 -3.76 -7.82 3.83
C ALA A 221 -4.84 -7.43 4.86
N GLY A 222 -5.98 -6.89 4.41
CA GLY A 222 -7.09 -6.50 5.27
C GLY A 222 -7.82 -7.69 5.90
N VAL A 223 -7.96 -8.80 5.17
CA VAL A 223 -8.49 -10.08 5.66
C VAL A 223 -7.55 -10.67 6.70
N LEU A 224 -6.24 -10.71 6.43
CA LEU A 224 -5.26 -11.26 7.37
C LEU A 224 -5.31 -10.52 8.71
N TYR A 225 -5.32 -9.19 8.69
CA TYR A 225 -5.49 -8.39 9.91
C TYR A 225 -6.83 -8.67 10.62
N SER A 226 -7.93 -8.66 9.87
CA SER A 226 -9.27 -8.82 10.44
C SER A 226 -9.49 -10.21 11.04
N VAL A 227 -8.94 -11.26 10.42
CA VAL A 227 -9.02 -12.64 10.92
C VAL A 227 -8.24 -12.77 12.23
N THR A 228 -7.02 -12.23 12.32
CA THR A 228 -6.24 -12.28 13.55
C THR A 228 -6.91 -11.50 14.67
N LEU A 229 -7.43 -10.30 14.38
CA LEU A 229 -8.11 -9.46 15.36
C LEU A 229 -9.46 -10.07 15.81
N LEU A 230 -10.20 -10.71 14.90
CA LEU A 230 -11.41 -11.47 15.24
C LEU A 230 -11.07 -12.67 16.12
N GLY A 231 -10.00 -13.39 15.81
CA GLY A 231 -9.48 -14.46 16.65
C GLY A 231 -9.16 -13.96 18.06
N ALA A 232 -8.47 -12.82 18.19
CA ALA A 232 -8.15 -12.20 19.47
C ALA A 232 -9.43 -11.86 20.27
N LEU A 233 -10.44 -11.28 19.60
CA LEU A 233 -11.73 -10.98 20.20
C LEU A 233 -12.48 -12.24 20.67
N VAL A 234 -12.50 -13.31 19.86
CA VAL A 234 -13.14 -14.59 20.22
C VAL A 234 -12.43 -15.23 21.41
N CYS A 235 -11.09 -15.21 21.42
CA CYS A 235 -10.30 -15.67 22.56
C CYS A 235 -10.60 -14.86 23.82
N PHE A 236 -10.76 -13.54 23.68
CA PHE A 236 -11.11 -12.67 24.81
C PHE A 236 -12.48 -12.98 25.40
N VAL A 237 -13.52 -13.08 24.56
CA VAL A 237 -14.88 -13.40 25.00
C VAL A 237 -14.97 -14.80 25.60
N SER A 238 -14.16 -15.74 25.10
CA SER A 238 -14.07 -17.10 25.63
C SER A 238 -13.21 -17.22 26.90
N ALA A 239 -12.71 -16.10 27.44
CA ALA A 239 -11.75 -16.05 28.55
C ALA A 239 -10.52 -16.95 28.34
N ASN A 240 -10.09 -17.11 27.09
CA ASN A 240 -8.95 -17.92 26.72
C ASN A 240 -7.67 -17.06 26.69
N ARG A 241 -6.62 -17.58 27.33
CA ARG A 241 -5.28 -16.97 27.39
C ARG A 241 -4.60 -16.86 26.02
N GLY A 242 -5.12 -17.54 25.00
CA GLY A 242 -4.71 -17.36 23.60
C GLY A 242 -4.86 -15.93 23.08
N GLN A 243 -5.64 -15.06 23.75
CA GLN A 243 -5.75 -13.66 23.37
C GLN A 243 -4.40 -12.92 23.36
N TYR A 244 -3.49 -13.22 24.31
CA TYR A 244 -2.22 -12.51 24.42
C TYR A 244 -1.32 -12.85 23.24
N VAL A 245 -1.31 -14.13 22.86
CA VAL A 245 -0.57 -14.62 21.69
C VAL A 245 -1.03 -13.92 20.43
N LEU A 246 -2.35 -13.81 20.23
CA LEU A 246 -2.89 -13.17 19.04
C LEU A 246 -2.65 -11.66 19.04
N LEU A 247 -2.71 -11.00 20.20
CA LEU A 247 -2.41 -9.57 20.33
C LEU A 247 -0.97 -9.26 19.88
N ASP A 248 -0.01 -10.05 20.35
CA ASP A 248 1.41 -9.87 20.03
C ASP A 248 1.69 -10.09 18.54
N MET A 249 1.00 -11.07 17.93
CA MET A 249 1.08 -11.31 16.48
C MET A 249 0.50 -10.16 15.63
N ILE A 250 -0.48 -9.41 16.13
CA ILE A 250 -1.14 -8.35 15.36
C ILE A 250 -0.16 -7.20 15.04
N MET A 251 0.80 -6.91 15.93
CA MET A 251 1.79 -5.85 15.71
C MET A 251 2.60 -6.01 14.41
N PRO A 252 3.38 -7.09 14.23
CA PRO A 252 4.11 -7.28 13.00
C PRO A 252 3.18 -7.47 11.79
N ILE A 253 1.98 -8.03 11.97
CA ILE A 253 0.96 -8.16 10.91
C ILE A 253 0.55 -6.80 10.33
N ILE A 254 0.32 -5.77 11.17
CA ILE A 254 -0.01 -4.42 10.71
C ILE A 254 1.10 -3.89 9.79
N SER A 255 2.35 -4.04 10.20
CA SER A 255 3.51 -3.60 9.42
C SER A 255 3.61 -4.37 8.10
N ILE A 256 3.43 -5.69 8.11
CA ILE A 256 3.44 -6.53 6.91
C ILE A 256 2.35 -6.11 5.92
N ALA A 257 1.12 -5.96 6.39
CA ALA A 257 0.00 -5.49 5.58
C ALA A 257 0.33 -4.15 4.91
N PHE A 258 0.90 -3.22 5.68
CA PHE A 258 1.30 -1.92 5.19
C PHE A 258 2.38 -1.98 4.09
N TYR A 259 3.43 -2.77 4.32
CA TYR A 259 4.52 -2.96 3.36
C TYR A 259 4.05 -3.63 2.07
N MET A 260 3.16 -4.63 2.17
CA MET A 260 2.58 -5.33 1.02
C MET A 260 1.89 -4.36 0.05
N VAL A 261 1.10 -3.42 0.58
CA VAL A 261 0.43 -2.40 -0.23
C VAL A 261 1.45 -1.44 -0.87
N ILE A 262 2.48 -1.01 -0.14
CA ILE A 262 3.50 -0.10 -0.69
C ILE A 262 4.29 -0.76 -1.83
N ILE A 263 4.81 -1.96 -1.59
CA ILE A 263 5.61 -2.69 -2.58
C ILE A 263 4.81 -2.83 -3.87
N ARG A 264 3.53 -3.18 -3.77
CA ARG A 264 2.67 -3.33 -4.95
C ARG A 264 2.45 -2.01 -5.70
N VAL A 265 2.17 -0.92 -4.99
CA VAL A 265 2.04 0.42 -5.60
C VAL A 265 3.36 0.84 -6.27
N GLY A 266 4.50 0.52 -5.66
CA GLY A 266 5.82 0.74 -6.24
C GLY A 266 6.04 -0.01 -7.55
N ILE A 267 5.68 -1.30 -7.58
CA ILE A 267 5.80 -2.17 -8.75
C ILE A 267 4.84 -1.73 -9.87
N SER A 268 3.60 -1.38 -9.55
CA SER A 268 2.61 -0.90 -10.54
C SER A 268 3.06 0.38 -11.24
N LYS A 269 3.68 1.32 -10.51
CA LYS A 269 4.25 2.54 -11.10
C LYS A 269 5.39 2.24 -12.08
N ARG A 270 6.25 1.25 -11.79
CA ARG A 270 7.35 0.84 -12.69
C ARG A 270 6.83 0.21 -13.99
N HIS A 271 5.86 -0.69 -13.89
CA HIS A 271 5.26 -1.33 -15.08
C HIS A 271 4.43 -0.34 -15.93
N GLY A 272 3.77 0.64 -15.29
CA GLY A 272 3.06 1.72 -15.99
C GLY A 272 4.00 2.67 -16.74
N GLY A 273 5.20 2.91 -16.21
CA GLY A 273 6.25 3.72 -16.85
C GLY A 273 6.95 3.00 -18.01
N LEU A 274 7.16 1.68 -17.90
CA LEU A 274 7.83 0.91 -18.95
C LEU A 274 7.02 0.80 -20.24
N HIS A 275 5.69 0.84 -20.15
CA HIS A 275 4.80 0.84 -21.32
C HIS A 275 4.55 2.23 -21.93
N SER A 276 4.89 3.34 -21.24
CA SER A 276 4.69 4.69 -21.78
C SER A 276 5.88 5.22 -22.58
N THR A 277 7.04 4.55 -22.52
CA THR A 277 8.23 4.93 -23.30
C THR A 277 8.25 4.30 -24.69
N THR A 278 7.68 3.10 -24.87
CA THR A 278 7.68 2.41 -26.18
C THR A 278 6.63 2.96 -27.16
N GLY A 279 5.56 3.61 -26.66
CA GLY A 279 4.51 4.20 -27.51
C GLY A 279 4.84 5.59 -28.09
N ARG A 280 5.87 6.26 -27.57
CA ARG A 280 6.28 7.62 -28.02
C ARG A 280 7.37 7.60 -29.10
N SER A 281 8.18 6.54 -29.18
CA SER A 281 9.09 6.34 -30.32
C SER A 281 8.39 5.76 -31.54
N ALA A 282 7.41 4.86 -31.38
CA ALA A 282 6.69 4.29 -32.53
C ALA A 282 5.84 5.33 -33.30
N SER A 283 5.29 6.33 -32.59
CA SER A 283 4.52 7.42 -33.20
C SER A 283 5.41 8.48 -33.87
N HIS A 284 6.66 8.66 -33.43
CA HIS A 284 7.59 9.55 -34.13
C HIS A 284 8.20 8.89 -35.38
N SER A 285 8.44 7.57 -35.35
CA SER A 285 8.86 6.81 -36.53
C SER A 285 7.76 6.73 -37.59
N GLN A 286 6.50 6.49 -37.20
CA GLN A 286 5.38 6.46 -38.16
C GLN A 286 5.10 7.84 -38.76
N MET A 287 5.27 8.93 -38.01
CA MET A 287 5.07 10.28 -38.54
C MET A 287 6.21 10.74 -39.46
N LEU A 288 7.44 10.24 -39.26
CA LEU A 288 8.55 10.42 -40.20
C LEU A 288 8.41 9.54 -41.47
N GLN A 289 7.79 8.36 -41.35
CA GLN A 289 7.51 7.49 -42.49
C GLN A 289 6.34 8.02 -43.34
N ASP A 290 5.32 8.60 -42.72
CA ASP A 290 4.20 9.26 -43.43
C ASP A 290 4.63 10.60 -44.07
N GLN A 291 5.60 11.32 -43.48
CA GLN A 291 6.21 12.49 -44.13
C GLN A 291 7.19 12.14 -45.26
N GLN A 292 7.86 10.98 -45.22
CA GLN A 292 8.65 10.49 -46.36
C GLN A 292 7.79 9.89 -47.48
N GLN A 293 6.57 9.45 -47.18
CA GLN A 293 5.62 8.94 -48.18
C GLN A 293 4.86 10.06 -48.92
N TYR A 294 5.03 11.32 -48.51
CA TYR A 294 4.69 12.51 -49.29
C TYR A 294 5.93 13.16 -49.94
N SER A 295 6.89 12.35 -50.42
CA SER A 295 7.74 12.82 -51.51
C SER A 295 6.86 12.95 -52.74
N MET A 296 6.47 14.19 -53.08
CA MET A 296 5.85 14.57 -54.34
C MET A 296 6.48 13.76 -55.48
N LYS A 297 5.72 12.80 -56.02
CA LYS A 297 6.10 12.09 -57.23
C LYS A 297 6.21 13.17 -58.30
N ARG A 298 7.42 13.48 -58.76
CA ARG A 298 7.63 14.45 -59.84
C ARG A 298 6.80 13.96 -61.02
N VAL A 299 5.70 14.67 -61.31
CA VAL A 299 4.94 14.48 -62.52
C VAL A 299 5.86 14.98 -63.63
N GLN A 300 6.45 14.06 -64.40
CA GLN A 300 7.07 14.41 -65.66
C GLN A 300 5.95 14.83 -66.61
N VAL A 301 5.75 16.14 -66.72
CA VAL A 301 4.87 16.71 -67.74
C VAL A 301 5.67 16.65 -69.05
N HIS A 302 5.40 15.64 -69.85
CA HIS A 302 5.87 15.62 -71.23
C HIS A 302 5.01 16.60 -72.00
N ILE A 303 5.52 17.83 -72.19
CA ILE A 303 4.88 18.82 -73.04
C ILE A 303 5.17 18.41 -74.48
N THR A 304 4.29 17.61 -75.07
CA THR A 304 4.31 17.32 -76.50
C THR A 304 3.23 18.16 -77.18
N LYS A 305 3.69 19.07 -78.04
CA LYS A 305 2.95 19.89 -79.02
C LYS A 305 2.08 21.03 -78.48
N LEU A 306 2.54 22.25 -78.77
CA LEU A 306 1.67 23.37 -79.09
C LEU A 306 0.96 23.08 -80.41
N THR A 307 -0.36 23.07 -80.39
CA THR A 307 -1.19 23.23 -81.59
C THR A 307 -1.87 24.58 -81.46
N GLU A 308 -1.38 25.58 -82.18
CA GLU A 308 -2.18 26.77 -82.46
C GLU A 308 -3.28 26.36 -83.42
N THR A 309 -4.52 26.43 -82.94
CA THR A 309 -5.71 26.30 -83.79
C THR A 309 -6.22 27.72 -83.99
N ASN A 310 -5.91 28.32 -85.13
CA ASN A 310 -6.67 29.46 -85.63
C ASN A 310 -7.91 28.94 -86.36
N GLU A 311 -9.00 29.71 -86.26
CA GLU A 311 -10.27 29.51 -86.96
C GLU A 311 -10.02 29.57 -88.48
N ASP A 312 -9.66 28.45 -89.09
CA ASP A 312 -10.08 28.04 -90.44
C ASP A 312 -9.47 26.66 -90.74
N GLY A 313 -10.33 25.64 -90.73
CA GLY A 313 -9.93 24.24 -90.76
C GLY A 313 -9.33 23.81 -92.10
N THR A 314 -8.01 23.61 -92.14
CA THR A 314 -7.33 22.58 -92.95
C THR A 314 -5.97 22.21 -92.34
N PRO A 315 -5.54 20.94 -92.34
CA PRO A 315 -4.24 20.55 -91.79
C PRO A 315 -3.13 20.63 -92.85
N PHE A 316 -1.97 21.18 -92.48
CA PHE A 316 -0.73 21.08 -93.27
C PHE A 316 0.32 20.20 -92.55
N THR A 317 0.90 19.31 -93.33
CA THR A 317 2.07 18.46 -93.04
C THR A 317 3.35 19.23 -93.35
N ASN A 318 4.42 19.07 -92.56
CA ASN A 318 5.77 18.67 -93.02
C ASN A 318 6.87 18.84 -91.95
N ASP A 319 7.58 17.74 -91.73
CA ASP A 319 9.02 17.51 -91.76
C ASP A 319 10.05 18.62 -91.47
N ASP A 320 11.05 18.17 -90.70
CA ASP A 320 12.48 18.48 -90.69
C ASP A 320 12.99 19.87 -90.29
N LEU A 321 13.99 19.84 -89.38
CA LEU A 321 15.26 20.61 -89.31
C LEU A 321 15.69 20.68 -87.83
N SER A 322 16.60 19.82 -87.37
CA SER A 322 18.05 19.97 -87.46
C SER A 322 18.58 21.31 -86.92
N GLY A 323 19.38 21.22 -85.85
CA GLY A 323 20.59 22.02 -85.74
C GLY A 323 20.75 22.90 -84.50
N SER A 324 21.79 22.55 -83.72
CA SER A 324 22.65 23.47 -82.93
C SER A 324 21.98 24.17 -81.73
N ARG A 325 22.65 24.54 -80.64
CA ARG A 325 24.07 24.86 -80.41
C ARG A 325 24.30 24.85 -78.89
N LYS A 326 25.43 24.28 -78.46
CA LYS A 326 26.02 24.60 -77.14
C LYS A 326 26.37 26.09 -77.10
N MET A 327 26.13 26.74 -75.97
CA MET A 327 26.87 27.95 -75.62
C MET A 327 27.16 27.96 -74.12
N GLN A 328 28.42 28.23 -73.84
CA GLN A 328 29.12 28.17 -72.56
C GLN A 328 29.48 29.62 -72.17
N SER A 329 29.55 29.85 -70.86
CA SER A 329 30.47 30.78 -70.18
C SER A 329 29.97 32.16 -69.69
N TYR A 330 30.52 32.45 -68.49
CA TYR A 330 30.80 33.70 -67.76
C TYR A 330 29.83 33.97 -66.59
N ASP A 331 30.20 33.74 -65.31
CA ASP A 331 31.24 34.34 -64.42
C ASP A 331 30.79 35.62 -63.72
N GLU A 332 31.36 35.80 -62.50
CA GLU A 332 31.31 36.93 -61.55
C GLU A 332 30.09 36.95 -60.60
N VAL A 333 30.21 36.95 -59.26
CA VAL A 333 31.31 37.19 -58.28
C VAL A 333 31.11 36.30 -57.05
#